data_AF-A0A5B7DKQ7-F1
#
_entry.id   AF-A0A5B7DKQ7-F1
#
_cell.length_a   1.000
_cell.length_b   1.000
_cell.length_c   1.000
_cell.angle_alpha   90.00
_cell.angle_beta   90.00
_cell.angle_gamma   90.00
#
_symmetry.space_group_name_H-M   'P 1'
#
loop_
_entity.id
_entity.type
_entity.pdbx_description
1 polymer ?
#
loop_
_entity_poly.entity_id
_entity_poly.type
_entity_poly.pdbx_seq_one_letter_code
_entity_poly.pdbx_strand_id
1 'polypeptide(L)'
;MGIRFFGRKSTRFGVPFILLVVGGSFGLREFAQLRYDFRTRRTISKEDAEKMGIKMKDAQEVTLESEYEKIAQIDTSNWENVRGPRPWEEGNKLYEEAVERVKKMETGK
;
A
#
# COMPACT_ATOMS: atom_id res chain seq x y z
N MET A 1 -34.49 15.08 43.92
CA MET A 1 -34.70 16.27 43.09
C MET A 1 -33.99 16.07 41.75
N GLY A 2 -34.61 15.33 40.81
CA GLY A 2 -33.94 14.98 39.56
C GLY A 2 -34.95 14.51 38.52
N ILE A 3 -34.69 14.84 37.25
CA ILE A 3 -35.44 14.42 36.05
C ILE A 3 -36.73 15.23 35.71
N ARG A 4 -36.82 16.52 36.07
CA ARG A 4 -37.78 17.45 35.42
C ARG A 4 -37.22 18.18 34.19
N PHE A 5 -35.92 18.05 33.91
CA PHE A 5 -35.22 18.81 32.86
C PHE A 5 -35.44 18.25 31.44
N PHE A 6 -35.67 16.94 31.31
CA PHE A 6 -35.89 16.27 30.01
C PHE A 6 -37.34 16.30 29.50
N GLY A 7 -38.26 16.90 30.26
CA GLY A 7 -39.69 16.96 29.90
C GLY A 7 -40.07 18.06 28.90
N ARG A 8 -39.16 19.00 28.61
CA ARG A 8 -39.43 20.12 27.68
C ARG A 8 -39.07 19.70 26.25
N LYS A 9 -39.93 20.02 25.28
CA LYS A 9 -39.68 19.72 23.85
C LYS A 9 -38.32 20.26 23.40
N SER A 10 -37.96 21.48 23.81
CA SER A 10 -36.69 22.11 23.45
C SER A 10 -35.46 21.40 24.01
N THR A 11 -35.51 20.83 25.22
CA THR A 11 -34.37 20.09 25.77
C THR A 11 -34.24 18.70 25.15
N ARG A 12 -35.37 18.05 24.85
CA ARG A 12 -35.40 16.74 24.19
C ARG A 12 -34.80 16.75 22.78
N PHE A 13 -35.01 17.84 22.03
CA PHE A 13 -34.48 17.96 20.66
C PHE A 13 -33.18 18.79 20.58
N GLY A 14 -33.00 19.76 21.46
CA GLY A 14 -31.80 20.62 21.45
C GLY A 14 -30.56 19.95 22.03
N VAL A 15 -30.69 19.13 23.09
CA VAL A 15 -29.53 18.47 23.70
C VAL A 15 -28.85 17.48 22.73
N PRO A 16 -29.58 16.60 22.01
CA PRO A 16 -28.95 15.75 20.99
C PRO A 16 -28.27 16.55 19.87
N PHE A 17 -28.86 17.68 19.46
CA PHE A 17 -28.29 18.53 18.41
C PHE A 17 -26.98 19.19 18.86
N ILE A 18 -26.95 19.77 20.07
CA ILE A 18 -25.72 20.38 20.62
C ILE A 18 -24.66 19.31 20.84
N LEU A 19 -25.05 18.13 21.33
CA LEU A 19 -24.13 17.00 21.50
C LEU A 19 -23.56 16.54 20.15
N LEU A 20 -24.36 16.51 19.09
CA LEU A 20 -23.90 16.19 17.74
C LEU A 20 -22.94 17.27 17.20
N VAL A 21 -23.23 18.55 17.39
CA VAL A 21 -22.37 19.65 16.92
C VAL A 21 -21.02 19.62 17.64
N VAL A 22 -21.04 19.51 18.97
CA VAL A 22 -19.82 19.47 19.78
C VAL A 22 -19.07 18.16 19.51
N GLY A 23 -19.75 17.01 19.62
CA GLY A 23 -19.16 15.70 19.38
C GLY A 23 -18.61 15.53 17.95
N GLY A 24 -19.32 16.06 16.95
CA GLY A 24 -18.86 16.06 15.56
C GLY A 24 -17.64 16.93 15.32
N SER A 25 -17.54 18.09 15.99
CA SER A 25 -16.38 18.98 15.86
C SER A 25 -15.10 18.34 16.40
N PHE A 26 -15.18 17.67 17.56
CA PHE A 26 -14.03 16.94 18.12
C PHE A 26 -13.76 15.62 17.38
N GLY A 27 -14.80 14.88 16.98
CA GLY A 27 -14.65 13.61 16.27
C GLY A 27 -14.04 13.77 14.88
N LEU A 28 -14.55 14.70 14.07
CA LEU A 28 -14.02 14.93 12.72
C LEU A 28 -12.57 15.43 12.74
N ARG A 29 -12.15 16.17 13.78
CA ARG A 29 -10.77 16.63 13.93
C ARG A 29 -9.79 15.45 14.02
N GLU A 30 -10.05 14.50 14.91
CA GLU A 30 -9.20 13.32 15.07
C GLU A 30 -9.21 12.45 13.81
N PHE A 31 -10.38 12.24 13.19
CA PHE A 31 -10.48 11.50 11.93
C PHE A 31 -9.75 12.19 10.76
N ALA A 32 -9.79 13.52 10.69
CA ALA A 32 -9.08 14.28 9.67
C ALA A 32 -7.56 14.20 9.87
N GLN A 33 -7.07 14.32 11.12
CA GLN A 33 -5.66 14.15 11.44
C GLN A 33 -5.17 12.75 11.07
N LEU A 34 -5.93 11.71 11.44
CA LEU A 34 -5.65 10.33 11.07
C LEU A 34 -5.49 10.17 9.55
N ARG A 35 -6.40 10.77 8.75
CA ARG A 35 -6.30 10.75 7.28
C ARG A 35 -4.99 11.35 6.78
N TYR A 36 -4.50 12.43 7.38
CA TYR A 36 -3.24 13.07 6.96
C TYR A 36 -2.02 12.27 7.40
N ASP A 37 -2.03 11.72 8.61
CA ASP A 37 -0.94 10.92 9.16
C ASP A 37 -0.71 9.64 8.35
N PHE A 38 -1.79 8.97 7.92
CA PHE A 38 -1.69 7.79 7.06
C PHE A 38 -1.49 8.12 5.58
N ARG A 39 -1.91 9.31 5.11
CA ARG A 39 -1.70 9.74 3.72
C ARG A 39 -0.27 10.18 3.45
N THR A 40 0.43 10.71 4.45
CA THR A 40 1.88 10.92 4.37
C THR A 40 2.54 9.57 4.42
N ARG A 41 2.55 8.90 3.26
CA ARG A 41 3.15 7.58 3.10
C ARG A 41 4.55 7.65 3.66
N ARG A 42 4.80 6.82 4.67
CA ARG A 42 6.16 6.48 5.07
C ARG A 42 6.89 6.09 3.79
N THR A 43 7.80 6.94 3.32
CA THR A 43 8.89 6.47 2.47
C THR A 43 9.53 5.39 3.30
N ILE A 44 9.35 4.13 2.91
CA ILE A 44 9.97 3.01 3.60
C ILE A 44 11.46 3.35 3.64
N SER A 45 11.96 3.61 4.84
CA SER A 45 13.39 3.88 5.00
C SER A 45 14.14 2.63 4.55
N LYS A 46 15.38 2.77 4.07
CA LYS A 46 16.17 1.59 3.66
C LYS A 46 16.20 0.53 4.77
N GLU A 47 16.30 0.98 6.03
CA GLU A 47 16.27 0.12 7.22
C GLU A 47 14.94 -0.62 7.41
N ASP A 48 13.80 0.03 7.14
CA ASP A 48 12.49 -0.61 7.21
C ASP A 48 12.28 -1.60 6.06
N ALA A 49 12.80 -1.30 4.87
CA ALA A 49 12.76 -2.20 3.73
C ALA A 49 13.59 -3.46 3.99
N GLU A 50 14.79 -3.30 4.56
CA GLU A 50 15.67 -4.40 4.95
C GLU A 50 15.03 -5.32 6.00
N LYS A 51 14.36 -4.75 7.01
CA LYS A 51 13.58 -5.53 8.00
C LYS A 51 12.43 -6.31 7.37
N MET A 52 11.87 -5.82 6.25
CA MET A 52 10.84 -6.52 5.47
C MET A 52 11.43 -7.51 4.45
N GLY A 53 12.76 -7.71 4.43
CA GLY A 53 13.44 -8.61 3.50
C GLY A 53 13.61 -8.04 2.08
N ILE A 54 13.32 -6.76 1.88
CA ILE A 54 13.46 -6.07 0.60
C ILE A 54 14.86 -5.45 0.54
N LYS A 55 15.75 -6.03 -0.28
CA LYS A 55 17.06 -5.43 -0.57
C LYS A 55 16.89 -4.27 -1.54
N MET A 56 16.94 -3.05 -1.05
CA MET A 56 16.97 -1.85 -1.90
C MET A 56 18.35 -1.70 -2.55
N LYS A 57 18.39 -1.34 -3.83
CA LYS A 57 19.64 -0.99 -4.52
C LYS A 57 20.20 0.34 -3.99
N ASP A 58 21.50 0.55 -4.16
CA ASP A 58 22.13 1.79 -3.77
C ASP A 58 21.62 2.97 -4.59
N ALA A 59 21.47 4.13 -3.94
CA ALA A 59 20.85 5.29 -4.57
C ALA A 59 21.64 5.80 -5.79
N GLN A 60 22.94 5.54 -5.82
CA GLN A 60 23.87 5.88 -6.90
C GLN A 60 23.65 4.99 -8.15
N GLU A 61 23.22 3.74 -7.96
CA GLU A 61 22.98 2.79 -9.06
C GLU A 61 21.62 2.97 -9.75
N VAL A 62 20.71 3.72 -9.13
CA VAL A 62 19.34 4.01 -9.63
C VAL A 62 19.19 5.47 -10.07
N THR A 63 20.31 6.14 -10.33
CA THR A 63 20.33 7.50 -10.89
C THR A 63 19.93 7.47 -12.36
N LEU A 64 19.39 8.58 -12.87
CA LEU A 64 18.94 8.68 -14.26
C LEU A 64 20.09 8.44 -15.24
N GLU A 65 21.28 8.94 -14.90
CA GLU A 65 22.51 8.78 -15.65
C GLU A 65 22.94 7.31 -15.71
N SER A 66 22.96 6.62 -14.56
CA SER A 66 23.33 5.21 -14.50
C SER A 66 22.38 4.29 -15.26
N GLU A 67 21.07 4.57 -15.23
CA GLU A 67 20.08 3.81 -15.99
C GLU A 67 20.15 4.13 -17.50
N TYR A 68 20.45 5.39 -17.84
CA TYR A 68 20.70 5.78 -19.23
C TYR A 68 21.91 5.07 -19.82
N GLU A 69 23.04 5.02 -19.10
CA GLU A 69 24.23 4.30 -19.57
C GLU A 69 23.98 2.81 -19.80
N LYS A 70 23.22 2.16 -18.90
CA LYS A 70 22.80 0.76 -19.08
C LYS A 70 22.01 0.59 -20.39
N ILE A 71 21.04 1.46 -20.65
CA ILE A 71 20.20 1.38 -21.85
C ILE A 71 21.01 1.68 -23.11
N ALA A 72 21.90 2.67 -23.06
CA ALA A 72 22.74 3.05 -24.19
C ALA A 72 23.73 1.96 -24.63
N GLN A 73 24.15 1.10 -23.70
CA GLN A 73 25.02 -0.04 -23.99
C GLN A 73 24.28 -1.26 -24.55
N ILE A 74 22.94 -1.32 -24.47
CA ILE A 74 22.16 -2.45 -24.97
C ILE A 74 22.11 -2.41 -26.50
N ASP A 75 22.52 -3.51 -27.12
CA ASP A 75 22.35 -3.70 -28.56
C ASP A 75 20.87 -3.84 -28.92
N THR A 76 20.32 -2.78 -29.50
CA THR A 76 18.92 -2.72 -29.96
C THR A 76 18.77 -3.16 -31.42
N SER A 77 19.89 -3.34 -32.13
CA SER A 77 19.88 -3.64 -33.57
C SER A 77 19.69 -5.13 -33.87
N ASN A 78 20.22 -6.00 -33.02
CA ASN A 78 20.14 -7.45 -33.19
C ASN A 78 19.10 -8.07 -32.24
N TRP A 79 17.81 -7.92 -32.56
CA TRP A 79 16.73 -8.55 -31.78
C TRP A 79 16.00 -9.62 -32.60
N GLU A 80 15.58 -10.70 -31.92
CA GLU A 80 14.77 -11.78 -32.49
C GLU A 80 13.46 -11.90 -31.70
N ASN A 81 12.34 -12.12 -32.38
CA ASN A 81 11.08 -12.42 -31.72
C ASN A 81 11.01 -13.89 -31.31
N VAL A 82 11.37 -14.17 -30.05
CA VAL A 82 11.23 -15.51 -29.48
C VAL A 82 9.87 -15.64 -28.81
N ARG A 83 9.13 -16.71 -29.13
CA ARG A 83 7.87 -17.03 -28.44
C ARG A 83 8.17 -17.57 -27.04
N GLY A 84 7.36 -17.19 -26.06
CA GLY A 84 7.43 -17.78 -24.72
C GLY A 84 7.11 -19.28 -24.74
N PRO A 85 7.73 -20.09 -23.86
CA PRO A 85 7.45 -21.52 -23.77
C PRO A 85 6.04 -21.77 -23.26
N ARG A 86 5.37 -22.78 -23.81
CA ARG A 86 4.04 -23.22 -23.33
C ARG A 86 4.18 -23.96 -21.99
N PRO A 87 3.12 -24.05 -21.18
CA PRO A 87 3.14 -24.75 -19.88
C PRO A 87 3.67 -26.19 -19.91
N TRP A 88 3.50 -26.89 -21.03
CA TRP A 88 3.87 -28.29 -21.23
C TRP A 88 5.15 -28.47 -22.06
N GLU A 89 5.86 -27.39 -22.41
CA GLU A 89 7.14 -27.45 -23.13
C GLU A 89 8.30 -27.54 -22.12
N GLU A 90 9.27 -28.41 -22.40
CA GLU A 90 10.44 -28.60 -21.54
C GLU A 90 11.28 -27.31 -21.42
N GLY A 91 11.77 -27.02 -20.20
CA GLY A 91 12.59 -25.83 -19.94
C GLY A 91 11.81 -24.57 -19.57
N ASN A 92 10.49 -24.66 -19.37
CA ASN A 92 9.66 -23.55 -18.91
C ASN A 92 9.80 -23.29 -17.39
N LYS A 93 10.96 -22.75 -16.99
CA LYS A 93 11.27 -22.42 -15.58
C LYS A 93 10.25 -21.48 -14.94
N LEU A 94 9.71 -20.53 -15.72
CA LEU A 94 8.70 -19.58 -15.26
C LEU A 94 7.40 -20.28 -14.84
N TYR A 95 6.97 -21.27 -15.63
CA TYR A 95 5.78 -22.05 -15.33
C TYR A 95 6.00 -23.00 -14.16
N GLU A 96 7.16 -23.66 -14.09
CA GLU A 96 7.54 -24.51 -12.96
C GLU A 96 7.52 -23.74 -11.64
N GLU A 97 8.15 -22.56 -11.59
CA GLU A 97 8.16 -21.68 -10.41
C GLU A 97 6.75 -21.18 -10.06
N ALA A 98 5.92 -20.87 -11.06
CA ALA A 98 4.52 -20.48 -10.82
C ALA A 98 3.73 -21.63 -10.16
N VAL A 99 3.89 -22.86 -10.64
CA VAL A 99 3.26 -24.05 -10.05
C VAL A 99 3.75 -24.28 -8.62
N GLU A 100 5.06 -24.13 -8.35
CA GLU A 100 5.60 -24.24 -7.00
C GLU A 100 5.05 -23.18 -6.05
N ARG A 101 4.90 -21.94 -6.51
CA ARG A 101 4.30 -20.85 -5.72
C ARG A 101 2.86 -21.17 -5.35
N VAL A 102 2.07 -21.66 -6.30
CA VAL A 102 0.69 -22.09 -6.05
C VAL A 102 0.65 -23.22 -5.01
N LYS A 103 1.49 -24.24 -5.16
CA LYS A 103 1.58 -25.34 -4.18
C LYS A 103 1.95 -24.86 -2.78
N LYS A 104 2.87 -23.89 -2.65
CA LYS A 104 3.24 -23.28 -1.36
C LYS A 104 2.07 -22.54 -0.72
N MET A 105 1.33 -21.76 -1.51
CA MET A 105 0.12 -21.06 -1.04
C MET A 105 -0.97 -22.03 -0.58
N GLU A 106 -1.17 -23.14 -1.30
CA GLU A 106 -2.15 -24.18 -0.93
C GLU A 106 -1.74 -24.95 0.34
N THR A 107 -0.44 -25.12 0.58
CA THR A 107 0.08 -25.87 1.73
C THR A 107 0.25 -25.04 3.01
N GLY A 108 -0.04 -23.74 2.96
CA GLY A 108 -0.10 -22.88 4.15
C GLY A 108 1.22 -22.75 4.92
N LYS A 109 2.36 -22.94 4.23
CA LYS A 109 3.71 -22.64 4.74
C LYS A 109 4.31 -21.45 4.03
#